data_AF-A0A2H0ABH9-F1
#
_entry.id   AF-A0A2H0ABH9-F1
#
_cell.length_a   1.000
_cell.length_b   1.000
_cell.length_c   1.000
_cell.angle_alpha   90.00
_cell.angle_beta   90.00
_cell.angle_gamma   90.00
#
_symmetry.space_group_name_H-M   'P 1'
#
loop_
_entity.id
_entity.type
_entity.pdbx_description
1 polymer ?
#
loop_
_entity_poly.entity_id
_entity_poly.type
_entity_poly.pdbx_seq_one_letter_code
_entity_poly.pdbx_strand_id
1 'polypeptide(L)' 'MDTMFVAEPVIDVHGILRQQVLLSVPEKKLCAEECRGLCMRCGADLNQGPCGCDRQEKITPFSVLKDLAKG' A
#
# COMPACT_ATOMS: atom_id res chain seq x y z
N MET A 1 27.98 1.51 2.45
CA MET A 1 27.75 1.81 3.88
C MET A 1 27.60 3.32 3.95
N ASP A 2 26.43 3.81 4.30
CA ASP A 2 26.17 5.27 4.33
C ASP A 2 26.99 5.90 5.45
N THR A 3 27.95 6.76 5.10
CA THR A 3 28.80 7.48 6.05
C THR A 3 28.31 8.92 6.13
N MET A 4 28.01 9.39 7.35
CA MET A 4 27.62 10.77 7.61
C MET A 4 28.78 11.54 8.25
N PHE A 5 29.12 12.69 7.68
CA PHE A 5 30.10 13.62 8.24
C PHE A 5 29.36 14.74 8.98
N VAL A 6 29.77 15.01 10.22
CA VAL A 6 29.19 16.05 11.06
C VAL A 6 30.22 17.14 11.33
N ALA A 7 29.79 18.40 11.25
CA ALA A 7 30.63 19.57 11.49
C ALA A 7 30.87 19.83 12.99
N GLU A 8 29.95 19.38 13.83
CA GLU A 8 29.97 19.49 15.28
C GLU A 8 29.75 18.10 15.90
N PRO A 9 30.05 17.87 17.19
CA PRO A 9 29.79 16.59 17.87
C PRO A 9 28.30 16.38 18.18
N VAL A 10 27.43 16.74 17.24
CA VAL A 10 25.98 16.66 17.30
C VAL A 10 25.48 15.96 16.05
N ILE A 11 24.62 14.97 16.23
CA ILE A 11 24.01 14.21 15.13
C ILE A 11 22.52 14.56 15.12
N ASP A 12 22.04 15.17 14.02
CA ASP A 12 20.61 15.31 13.78
C ASP A 12 20.03 13.97 13.31
N VAL A 13 19.26 13.34 14.19
CA VAL A 13 18.63 12.05 13.94
C VAL A 13 17.23 12.18 13.31
N HIS A 14 16.69 13.39 13.16
CA HIS A 14 15.31 13.59 12.71
C HIS A 14 15.04 12.94 11.35
N GLY A 15 15.92 13.17 10.38
CA GLY A 15 15.79 12.60 9.04
C GLY A 15 15.88 11.07 9.03
N ILE A 16 16.87 10.53 9.75
CA ILE A 16 17.12 9.09 9.86
C ILE A 16 15.90 8.40 10.48
N LEU A 17 15.43 8.90 11.62
CA LEU A 17 14.28 8.35 12.32
C LEU A 17 13.02 8.46 11.47
N ARG A 18 12.80 9.58 10.79
CA ARG A 18 11.64 9.74 9.89
C ARG A 18 11.62 8.68 8.79
N GLN A 19 12.76 8.38 8.17
CA GLN A 19 12.84 7.33 7.14
C GLN A 19 12.53 5.95 7.72
N GLN A 20 13.14 5.60 8.85
CA GLN A 20 12.90 4.30 9.49
C GLN A 20 11.45 4.14 9.95
N VAL A 21 10.86 5.21 10.51
CA VAL A 21 9.44 5.22 10.87
C VAL A 21 8.58 4.99 9.64
N LEU A 22 8.79 5.73 8.54
CA LEU A 22 8.01 5.56 7.32
C LEU A 22 8.09 4.14 6.74
N LEU A 23 9.27 3.50 6.77
CA LEU A 23 9.46 2.13 6.29
C LEU A 23 8.84 1.06 7.21
N SER A 24 8.66 1.37 8.49
CA SER A 24 8.03 0.46 9.46
C SER A 24 6.51 0.59 9.53
N VAL A 25 5.92 1.63 8.92
CA VAL A 25 4.46 1.74 8.82
C VAL A 25 3.94 0.64 7.90
N PRO A 26 2.96 -0.17 8.32
CA PRO A 26 2.35 -1.16 7.45
C PRO A 26 1.66 -0.49 6.26
N GLU A 27 1.86 -1.04 5.06
CA GLU A 27 1.25 -0.52 3.81
C GLU A 27 -0.29 -0.44 3.90
N LYS A 28 -0.91 -1.36 4.65
CA LYS A 28 -2.35 -1.38 4.91
C LYS A 28 -2.61 -1.38 6.41
N LYS A 29 -3.30 -0.33 6.88
CA LYS A 29 -3.87 -0.31 8.23
C LYS A 29 -5.25 -0.97 8.19
N LEU A 30 -5.31 -2.21 8.65
CA LEU A 30 -6.57 -2.94 8.76
C LEU A 30 -7.28 -2.64 10.08
N CYS A 31 -8.60 -2.71 10.06
CA CYS A 31 -9.44 -2.53 11.25
C CYS A 31 -9.36 -3.72 12.22
N ALA A 32 -9.05 -4.90 11.69
CA ALA A 32 -8.85 -6.18 12.36
C ALA A 32 -8.01 -7.08 11.42
N GLU A 33 -7.44 -8.18 11.91
CA GLU A 33 -6.60 -9.09 11.10
C GLU A 33 -7.34 -9.61 9.85
N GLU A 34 -8.62 -9.98 10.01
CA GLU A 34 -9.47 -10.52 8.93
C GLU A 34 -10.36 -9.45 8.26
N CYS A 35 -10.03 -8.17 8.38
CA CYS A 35 -10.84 -7.07 7.87
C CYS A 35 -10.95 -7.14 6.33
N ARG A 36 -12.15 -7.42 5.83
CA ARG A 36 -12.44 -7.50 4.38
C ARG A 36 -12.42 -6.14 3.68
N GLY A 37 -12.42 -5.06 4.46
CA GLY A 37 -12.31 -3.68 3.99
C GLY A 37 -13.61 -3.13 3.39
N LEU A 38 -13.48 -2.02 2.67
CA LEU A 38 -14.60 -1.36 2.00
C LEU A 38 -14.60 -1.67 0.51
N CYS A 39 -15.79 -1.71 -0.10
CA CYS A 39 -15.90 -1.74 -1.55
C CYS A 39 -15.30 -0.48 -2.16
N MET A 40 -14.30 -0.64 -3.05
CA MET A 40 -13.64 0.51 -3.72
C MET A 40 -14.56 1.29 -4.67
N ARG A 41 -15.76 0.78 -4.98
CA ARG A 41 -16.74 1.46 -5.83
C ARG A 41 -17.82 2.20 -5.04
N CYS A 42 -18.43 1.54 -4.05
CA CYS A 42 -19.58 2.09 -3.32
C CYS A 42 -19.31 2.38 -1.84
N GLY A 43 -18.14 2.01 -1.31
CA GLY A 43 -17.79 2.22 0.10
C GLY A 43 -18.47 1.28 1.08
N ALA A 44 -19.30 0.33 0.62
CA ALA A 44 -19.97 -0.63 1.50
C ALA A 44 -18.95 -1.44 2.32
N ASP A 45 -19.27 -1.64 3.59
CA ASP A 45 -18.48 -2.45 4.51
C ASP A 45 -18.60 -3.94 4.15
N LEU A 46 -17.53 -4.49 3.57
CA LEU A 46 -17.51 -5.88 3.13
C LEU A 46 -17.50 -6.84 4.31
N ASN A 47 -17.26 -6.37 5.54
CA ASN A 47 -17.38 -7.18 6.75
C ASN A 47 -18.84 -7.54 7.06
N GLN A 48 -19.81 -6.75 6.60
CA GLN A 48 -21.24 -7.01 6.80
C GLN A 48 -21.85 -7.90 5.71
N GLY A 49 -21.15 -8.08 4.58
CA GLY A 49 -21.61 -8.91 3.47
C GLY A 49 -21.07 -8.44 2.13
N PRO A 50 -21.35 -9.19 1.04
CA PRO A 50 -20.97 -8.77 -0.29
C PRO A 50 -21.79 -7.55 -0.74
N CYS A 51 -21.13 -6.60 -1.42
CA CYS A 51 -21.84 -5.57 -2.18
C CYS A 51 -22.33 -6.12 -3.53
N GLY A 52 -23.37 -5.50 -4.09
CA GLY A 52 -23.85 -5.81 -5.44
C GLY A 52 -23.04 -5.15 -6.58
N CYS A 53 -21.89 -4.55 -6.28
CA CYS A 53 -21.05 -3.96 -7.32
C CYS A 53 -20.44 -5.04 -8.21
N ASP A 54 -20.46 -4.79 -9.51
CA ASP A 54 -19.83 -5.67 -10.47
C ASP A 54 -18.31 -5.75 -10.22
N ARG A 55 -17.77 -6.96 -10.11
CA ARG A 55 -16.33 -7.16 -9.88
C ARG A 55 -15.62 -6.90 -11.21
N GLN A 56 -15.20 -5.65 -11.43
CA GLN A 56 -14.33 -5.35 -12.56
C GLN A 56 -13.02 -6.14 -12.43
N GLU A 57 -12.58 -6.72 -13.55
CA GLU A 57 -11.22 -7.23 -13.65
C GLU A 57 -10.24 -6.13 -13.22
N LYS A 58 -9.23 -6.50 -12.44
CA LYS A 58 -8.12 -5.59 -12.12
C LYS A 58 -7.49 -5.13 -13.43
N ILE A 59 -7.70 -3.86 -13.79
CA ILE A 59 -6.96 -3.22 -14.87
C ILE A 59 -5.56 -2.98 -14.32
N THR A 60 -4.62 -3.81 -14.76
CA THR A 60 -3.20 -3.64 -14.52
C THR A 60 -2.57 -2.98 -15.75
N PRO A 61 -1.37 -2.39 -15.66
CA PRO A 61 -0.68 -1.86 -16.84
C PRO A 61 -0.51 -2.89 -17.98
N PHE A 62 -0.53 -4.17 -17.64
CA PHE A 62 -0.38 -5.28 -18.59
C PHE A 62 -1.71 -5.86 -19.10
N SER A 63 -2.86 -5.31 -18.69
CA SER A 63 -4.17 -5.83 -19.11
C SER A 63 -4.38 -5.81 -20.63
N VAL A 64 -3.68 -4.93 -21.36
CA VAL A 64 -3.69 -4.86 -22.84
C VAL A 64 -3.01 -6.08 -23.49
N LEU A 65 -2.11 -6.78 -22.79
CA LEU A 65 -1.37 -7.91 -23.37
C LEU A 65 -2.20 -9.20 -23.50
N LYS A 66 -3.43 -9.23 -22.98
CA LYS A 66 -4.32 -10.41 -23.06
C LYS A 66 -4.58 -10.86 -24.50
N ASP A 67 -4.54 -9.93 -25.45
CA ASP A 67 -4.78 -10.21 -26.87
C ASP A 67 -3.56 -10.83 -27.56
N LEU A 68 -2.36 -10.69 -26.98
CA LEU A 68 -1.13 -11.28 -27.51
C LEU A 68 -0.93 -12.75 -27.11
N ALA A 69 -1.60 -13.22 -26.06
CA ALA A 69 -1.48 -14.59 -25.55
C ALA A 69 -2.33 -15.63 -26.31
N LYS A 70 -3.01 -15.23 -27.39
CA LYS A 70 -3.93 -16.08 -28.18
C LYS A 70 -3.34 -16.56 -29.51
N GLY A 71 -2.01 -16.53 -29.66
CA GLY A 71 -1.28 -16.98 -30.85
C GLY A 71 -0.82 -18.42 -30.75
#